data_AF-A0A6J6D3D4-F1
#
_entry.id   AF-A0A6J6D3D4-F1
#
_cell.length_a   1.000
_cell.length_b   1.000
_cell.length_c   1.000
_cell.angle_alpha   90.00
_cell.angle_beta   90.00
_cell.angle_gamma   90.00
#
_symmetry.space_group_name_H-M   'P 1'
#
loop_
_entity.id
_entity.type
_entity.pdbx_description
1 polymer ?
#
loop_
_entity_poly.entity_id
_entity_poly.type
_entity_poly.pdbx_seq_one_letter_code
_entity_poly.pdbx_strand_id
1 'polypeptide(L)'
;MLTLLPILGPHESDVEAKSACLTRESPGIGEQSSGSNLSNVGLKGFERRLEHAVEGVFSRVFKSGVRPIEIGRKLTREMDDHRTVDVRGRTVAPNSFTIAISPDDHDAFVDIADSLARELCDAAREHARDEAYTFLGPVEVELVVDDNQRTGTFSIESRFREGQGGAGAGSLVLPTGERFVLREQMVSIGRLPECEVTLVDPNVSRRHAEIHPRGMGFVLVDLGSTNGSTVNGVPVHERELRDGDELGFGSIRLTFQAS
;
A
#
# COMPACT_ATOMS: atom_id res chain seq x y z
N MET A 1 -58.17 -18.15 58.78
CA MET A 1 -58.38 -16.68 58.76
C MET A 1 -58.03 -16.23 57.34
N LEU A 2 -58.99 -15.81 56.51
CA LEU A 2 -59.84 -14.61 56.57
C LEU A 2 -59.06 -13.28 56.57
N THR A 3 -59.25 -12.52 55.47
CA THR A 3 -59.30 -11.05 55.37
C THR A 3 -58.00 -10.25 55.62
N LEU A 4 -57.83 -9.03 55.06
CA LEU A 4 -58.83 -8.10 54.50
C LEU A 4 -58.35 -7.38 53.20
N LEU A 5 -59.33 -6.88 52.43
CA LEU A 5 -59.24 -6.04 51.20
C LEU A 5 -59.18 -4.52 51.59
N PRO A 6 -59.50 -3.52 50.74
CA PRO A 6 -59.53 -3.39 49.26
C PRO A 6 -58.38 -2.43 48.81
N ILE A 7 -58.39 -1.49 47.84
CA ILE A 7 -59.27 -0.88 46.79
C ILE A 7 -58.31 -0.39 45.65
N LEU A 8 -58.69 0.09 44.47
CA LEU A 8 -59.98 0.50 43.86
C LEU A 8 -60.05 0.02 42.38
N GLY A 9 -61.00 0.51 41.58
CA GLY A 9 -61.12 0.24 40.14
C GLY A 9 -60.73 1.42 39.21
N PRO A 10 -60.89 1.26 37.88
CA PRO A 10 -60.46 2.21 36.85
C PRO A 10 -61.54 3.27 36.49
N HIS A 11 -61.19 4.20 35.60
CA HIS A 11 -62.16 4.99 34.83
C HIS A 11 -61.69 5.19 33.38
N GLU A 12 -62.60 5.02 32.42
CA GLU A 12 -62.39 5.22 30.98
C GLU A 12 -62.77 6.67 30.54
N SER A 13 -62.71 6.91 29.23
CA SER A 13 -63.35 8.00 28.45
C SER A 13 -62.74 9.41 28.58
N ASP A 14 -62.63 10.23 27.51
CA ASP A 14 -62.54 9.96 26.05
C ASP A 14 -62.14 11.25 25.28
N VAL A 15 -62.28 11.26 23.95
CA VAL A 15 -62.44 12.45 23.06
C VAL A 15 -61.17 13.24 22.65
N GLU A 16 -60.62 12.84 21.49
CA GLU A 16 -60.57 13.65 20.25
C GLU A 16 -60.16 15.16 20.28
N ALA A 17 -59.09 15.54 19.54
CA ALA A 17 -59.18 16.41 18.33
C ALA A 17 -57.88 17.16 17.89
N LYS A 18 -57.63 17.10 16.57
CA LYS A 18 -57.10 18.17 15.67
C LYS A 18 -55.80 18.96 15.96
N SER A 19 -54.89 18.81 14.98
CA SER A 19 -54.23 19.91 14.22
C SER A 19 -53.29 20.90 14.91
N ALA A 20 -52.00 20.84 14.51
CA ALA A 20 -51.26 22.02 14.07
C ALA A 20 -50.12 21.63 13.10
N CYS A 21 -49.88 22.44 12.09
CA CYS A 21 -48.62 22.48 11.33
C CYS A 21 -48.10 23.91 11.38
N LEU A 22 -46.90 24.13 11.95
CA LEU A 22 -45.90 25.04 11.38
C LEU A 22 -44.54 24.93 12.09
N THR A 23 -43.51 25.15 11.27
CA THR A 23 -42.15 25.65 11.55
C THR A 23 -41.82 26.16 12.97
N ARG A 24 -40.62 25.78 13.44
CA ARG A 24 -39.67 26.78 13.99
C ARG A 24 -38.22 26.34 13.81
N GLU A 25 -37.37 27.25 13.33
CA GLU A 25 -35.94 26.97 13.10
C GLU A 25 -35.10 27.08 14.38
N SER A 26 -33.99 26.34 14.44
CA SER A 26 -32.67 26.74 15.01
C SER A 26 -31.72 25.54 15.09
N PRO A 27 -30.39 25.75 15.05
CA PRO A 27 -29.65 26.76 14.30
C PRO A 27 -28.61 26.11 13.36
N GLY A 28 -28.13 26.85 12.36
CA GLY A 28 -27.01 26.39 11.54
C GLY A 28 -25.70 26.35 12.35
N ILE A 29 -25.12 25.16 12.52
CA ILE A 29 -23.71 25.03 12.90
C ILE A 29 -22.92 25.14 11.60
N GLY A 30 -22.16 26.23 11.46
CA GLY A 30 -21.59 26.64 10.18
C GLY A 30 -20.53 25.69 9.62
N GLU A 31 -20.39 25.75 8.30
CA GLU A 31 -19.24 25.20 7.58
C GLU A 31 -17.92 25.56 8.25
N GLN A 32 -17.20 24.54 8.72
CA GLN A 32 -15.76 24.50 8.58
C GLN A 32 -15.42 23.30 7.71
N SER A 33 -15.47 23.55 6.40
CA SER A 33 -14.84 22.68 5.40
C SER A 33 -13.32 22.77 5.56
N SER A 34 -12.81 22.10 6.59
CA SER A 34 -11.38 21.86 6.79
C SER A 34 -10.92 20.84 5.75
N GLY A 35 -10.77 21.31 4.50
CA GLY A 35 -10.12 20.54 3.45
C GLY A 35 -8.71 20.17 3.90
N SER A 36 -8.53 18.91 4.28
CA SER A 36 -7.26 18.37 4.76
C SER A 36 -6.21 18.50 3.68
N ASN A 37 -5.13 19.24 3.95
CA ASN A 37 -3.97 19.35 3.05
C ASN A 37 -3.05 18.12 3.19
N LEU A 38 -3.68 16.94 3.18
CA LEU A 38 -3.16 15.59 3.31
C LEU A 38 -3.89 14.83 2.19
N SER A 39 -3.25 14.16 1.23
CA SER A 39 -1.98 13.42 1.28
C SER A 39 -1.02 13.77 0.12
N ASN A 40 -0.48 14.98 0.09
CA ASN A 40 0.43 15.43 -0.98
C ASN A 40 1.92 15.12 -0.68
N VAL A 41 2.23 13.91 -0.18
CA VAL A 41 3.59 13.49 0.27
C VAL A 41 4.07 12.26 -0.47
N GLY A 42 3.56 11.04 -0.20
CA GLY A 42 3.96 9.83 -0.95
C GLY A 42 3.81 9.97 -2.48
N LEU A 43 2.84 10.76 -2.94
CA LEU A 43 2.68 11.08 -4.36
C LEU A 43 3.88 11.83 -4.98
N LYS A 44 4.65 12.60 -4.20
CA LYS A 44 5.90 13.26 -4.64
C LYS A 44 7.08 12.31 -4.75
N GLY A 45 7.01 11.16 -4.06
CA GLY A 45 7.94 10.05 -4.26
C GLY A 45 7.72 9.46 -5.66
N PHE A 46 6.47 9.08 -5.94
CA PHE A 46 6.03 8.60 -7.25
C PHE A 46 6.33 9.59 -8.39
N GLU A 47 5.95 10.87 -8.26
CA GLU A 47 6.21 11.89 -9.29
C GLU A 47 7.69 11.95 -9.69
N ARG A 48 8.60 11.95 -8.71
CA ARG A 48 10.05 12.04 -8.97
C ARG A 48 10.66 10.76 -9.51
N ARG A 49 10.18 9.58 -9.07
CA ARG A 49 10.64 8.30 -9.62
C ARG A 49 10.15 8.12 -11.07
N LEU A 50 8.90 8.49 -11.34
CA LEU A 50 8.31 8.52 -12.69
C LEU A 50 9.03 9.50 -13.63
N GLU A 51 9.44 10.69 -13.15
CA GLU A 51 10.27 11.64 -13.92
C GLU A 51 11.59 11.02 -14.41
N HIS A 52 12.26 10.22 -13.56
CA HIS A 52 13.51 9.53 -13.91
C HIS A 52 13.30 8.27 -14.75
N ALA A 53 12.22 7.50 -14.52
CA ALA A 53 11.96 6.24 -15.22
C ALA A 53 11.56 6.43 -16.70
N VAL A 54 11.18 7.65 -17.11
CA VAL A 54 10.56 7.93 -18.42
C VAL A 54 11.24 9.14 -19.11
N GLU A 55 12.55 9.32 -18.88
CA GLU A 55 13.36 10.42 -19.45
C GLU A 55 13.49 10.33 -20.98
N GLY A 56 12.45 10.80 -21.68
CA GLY A 56 12.40 10.90 -23.14
C GLY A 56 10.99 10.79 -23.74
N VAL A 57 10.10 10.01 -23.14
CA VAL A 57 8.79 9.65 -23.76
C VAL A 57 7.71 10.70 -23.51
N PHE A 58 7.69 11.31 -22.31
CA PHE A 58 6.55 12.10 -21.82
C PHE A 58 6.10 13.28 -22.70
N SER A 59 7.02 13.95 -23.42
CA SER A 59 6.71 15.22 -24.10
C SER A 59 5.97 15.08 -25.44
N ARG A 60 5.89 13.86 -26.01
CA ARG A 60 5.34 13.63 -27.36
C ARG A 60 4.17 12.64 -27.41
N VAL A 61 4.19 11.58 -26.60
CA VAL A 61 3.19 10.49 -26.70
C VAL A 61 1.88 10.84 -25.99
N PHE A 62 1.93 11.19 -24.70
CA PHE A 62 0.76 11.29 -23.83
C PHE A 62 0.01 12.63 -23.88
N LYS A 63 -0.28 13.15 -25.08
CA LYS A 63 -1.06 14.39 -25.26
C LYS A 63 -2.58 14.19 -25.29
N SER A 64 -3.04 12.97 -25.55
CA SER A 64 -4.45 12.58 -25.63
C SER A 64 -4.78 11.27 -24.91
N GLY A 65 -3.75 10.56 -24.40
CA GLY A 65 -3.89 9.34 -23.63
C GLY A 65 -3.85 9.57 -22.12
N VAL A 66 -4.06 8.50 -21.35
CA VAL A 66 -4.02 8.49 -19.89
C VAL A 66 -2.64 8.95 -19.38
N ARG A 67 -2.62 9.74 -18.30
CA ARG A 67 -1.36 10.17 -17.68
C ARG A 67 -1.08 9.32 -16.44
N PRO A 68 0.10 8.67 -16.31
CA PRO A 68 0.44 7.82 -15.17
C PRO A 68 0.25 8.47 -13.79
N ILE A 69 0.45 9.78 -13.69
CA ILE A 69 0.22 10.55 -12.45
C ILE A 69 -1.26 10.66 -12.05
N GLU A 70 -2.19 10.56 -13.00
CA GLU A 70 -3.62 10.53 -12.70
C GLU A 70 -4.03 9.15 -12.16
N ILE A 71 -3.40 8.08 -12.64
CA ILE A 71 -3.58 6.72 -12.10
C ILE A 71 -3.14 6.69 -10.64
N GLY A 72 -1.94 7.18 -10.32
CA GLY A 72 -1.44 7.24 -8.94
C GLY A 72 -2.37 8.03 -8.01
N ARG A 73 -2.85 9.20 -8.45
CA ARG A 73 -3.79 10.04 -7.68
C ARG A 73 -5.17 9.41 -7.49
N LYS A 74 -5.67 8.62 -8.45
CA LYS A 74 -6.91 7.86 -8.28
C LYS A 74 -6.69 6.65 -7.38
N LEU A 75 -5.56 5.95 -7.48
CA LEU A 75 -5.26 4.76 -6.67
C LEU A 75 -5.19 5.09 -5.18
N THR A 76 -4.40 6.09 -4.77
CA THR A 76 -4.34 6.51 -3.35
C THR A 76 -5.70 6.97 -2.85
N ARG A 77 -6.49 7.64 -3.70
CA ARG A 77 -7.87 8.01 -3.37
C ARG A 77 -8.79 6.80 -3.22
N GLU A 78 -8.69 5.77 -4.04
CA GLU A 78 -9.49 4.54 -3.86
C GLU A 78 -9.15 3.84 -2.55
N MET A 79 -7.90 3.91 -2.07
CA MET A 79 -7.54 3.43 -0.74
C MET A 79 -8.25 4.25 0.36
N ASP A 80 -8.26 5.58 0.24
CA ASP A 80 -8.89 6.47 1.22
C ASP A 80 -10.42 6.34 1.27
N ASP A 81 -11.05 6.26 0.10
CA ASP A 81 -12.50 6.17 -0.07
C ASP A 81 -13.05 4.75 0.28
N HIS A 82 -12.23 3.68 0.21
CA HIS A 82 -12.65 2.28 0.48
C HIS A 82 -11.99 1.60 1.72
N ARG A 83 -11.21 2.31 2.54
CA ARG A 83 -10.63 1.75 3.78
C ARG A 83 -11.69 1.29 4.80
N THR A 84 -11.37 0.25 5.55
CA THR A 84 -12.19 -0.33 6.63
C THR A 84 -11.44 -0.35 7.96
N VAL A 85 -12.03 -0.87 9.04
CA VAL A 85 -11.39 -1.02 10.35
C VAL A 85 -11.53 -2.47 10.82
N ASP A 86 -10.43 -3.08 11.27
CA ASP A 86 -10.42 -4.47 11.74
C ASP A 86 -10.88 -4.64 13.20
N VAL A 87 -11.04 -5.90 13.62
CA VAL A 87 -11.44 -6.27 14.99
C VAL A 87 -10.43 -5.87 16.08
N ARG A 88 -9.27 -5.33 15.70
CA ARG A 88 -8.20 -4.83 16.59
C ARG A 88 -8.11 -3.30 16.58
N GLY A 89 -9.02 -2.62 15.87
CA GLY A 89 -9.06 -1.16 15.74
C GLY A 89 -8.06 -0.59 14.73
N ARG A 90 -7.46 -1.41 13.87
CA ARG A 90 -6.52 -0.96 12.83
C ARG A 90 -7.26 -0.62 11.55
N THR A 91 -6.88 0.48 10.91
CA THR A 91 -7.38 0.83 9.58
C THR A 91 -6.78 -0.13 8.53
N VAL A 92 -7.61 -0.65 7.64
CA VAL A 92 -7.23 -1.61 6.60
C VAL A 92 -7.65 -1.09 5.23
N ALA A 93 -6.70 -0.92 4.32
CA ALA A 93 -6.93 -0.51 2.94
C ALA A 93 -7.07 -1.72 2.00
N PRO A 94 -7.77 -1.58 0.85
CA PRO A 94 -7.73 -2.57 -0.21
C PRO A 94 -6.29 -2.75 -0.74
N ASN A 95 -5.98 -3.94 -1.25
CA ASN A 95 -4.60 -4.34 -1.60
C ASN A 95 -4.47 -5.02 -2.98
N SER A 96 -5.57 -5.12 -3.73
CA SER A 96 -5.58 -5.63 -5.10
C SER A 96 -6.30 -4.61 -5.98
N PHE A 97 -5.60 -4.08 -6.98
CA PHE A 97 -6.06 -3.00 -7.84
C PHE A 97 -5.98 -3.40 -9.32
N THR A 98 -7.11 -3.38 -10.01
CA THR A 98 -7.18 -3.61 -11.45
C THR A 98 -7.48 -2.30 -12.15
N ILE A 99 -6.57 -1.83 -12.99
CA ILE A 99 -6.65 -0.57 -13.73
C ILE A 99 -7.03 -0.89 -15.18
N ALA A 100 -8.28 -0.60 -15.57
CA ALA A 100 -8.73 -0.81 -16.94
C ALA A 100 -8.46 0.44 -17.81
N ILE A 101 -7.82 0.22 -18.96
CA ILE A 101 -7.42 1.23 -19.96
C ILE A 101 -7.87 0.80 -21.36
N SER A 102 -7.94 1.74 -22.31
CA SER A 102 -8.25 1.41 -23.70
C SER A 102 -7.07 0.68 -24.38
N PRO A 103 -7.30 -0.02 -25.51
CA PRO A 103 -6.22 -0.57 -26.31
C PRO A 103 -5.18 0.47 -26.76
N ASP A 104 -5.61 1.67 -27.17
CA ASP A 104 -4.70 2.75 -27.59
C ASP A 104 -3.78 3.22 -26.44
N ASP A 105 -4.32 3.31 -25.21
CA ASP A 105 -3.56 3.69 -24.01
C ASP A 105 -2.63 2.57 -23.56
N HIS A 106 -3.06 1.30 -23.69
CA HIS A 106 -2.22 0.14 -23.41
C HIS A 106 -1.01 0.07 -24.33
N ASP A 107 -1.21 0.22 -25.64
CA ASP A 107 -0.12 0.22 -26.63
C ASP A 107 0.88 1.37 -26.40
N ALA A 108 0.40 2.50 -25.84
CA ALA A 108 1.26 3.60 -25.38
C ALA A 108 2.00 3.33 -24.06
N PHE A 109 1.62 2.28 -23.31
CA PHE A 109 2.22 1.88 -22.04
C PHE A 109 3.04 0.59 -22.08
N VAL A 110 3.03 -0.19 -23.18
CA VAL A 110 3.74 -1.49 -23.30
C VAL A 110 5.20 -1.44 -22.78
N ASP A 111 5.97 -0.42 -23.15
CA ASP A 111 7.38 -0.29 -22.74
C ASP A 111 7.58 0.07 -21.25
N ILE A 112 6.52 0.50 -20.54
CA ILE A 112 6.59 0.99 -19.15
C ILE A 112 5.57 0.34 -18.19
N ALA A 113 4.76 -0.63 -18.63
CA ALA A 113 3.71 -1.22 -17.81
C ALA A 113 4.26 -1.86 -16.51
N ASP A 114 5.33 -2.66 -16.64
CA ASP A 114 5.99 -3.33 -15.51
C ASP A 114 6.67 -2.37 -14.52
N SER A 115 7.17 -1.22 -14.98
CA SER A 115 7.77 -0.21 -14.08
C SER A 115 6.69 0.65 -13.43
N LEU A 116 5.67 1.05 -14.20
CA LEU A 116 4.52 1.80 -13.70
C LEU A 116 3.73 0.99 -12.64
N ALA A 117 3.48 -0.30 -12.86
CA ALA A 117 2.80 -1.14 -11.88
C ALA A 117 3.56 -1.18 -10.54
N ARG A 118 4.88 -1.39 -10.57
CA ARG A 118 5.74 -1.37 -9.36
C ARG A 118 5.72 -0.01 -8.66
N GLU A 119 5.88 1.08 -9.41
CA GLU A 119 5.81 2.44 -8.86
C GLU A 119 4.45 2.76 -8.23
N LEU A 120 3.35 2.27 -8.81
CA LEU A 120 2.00 2.39 -8.25
C LEU A 120 1.82 1.56 -6.97
N CYS A 121 2.34 0.33 -6.93
CA CYS A 121 2.39 -0.46 -5.70
C CYS A 121 3.19 0.25 -4.60
N ASP A 122 4.35 0.82 -4.94
CA ASP A 122 5.19 1.53 -3.96
C ASP A 122 4.56 2.85 -3.51
N ALA A 123 3.89 3.59 -4.40
CA ALA A 123 3.08 4.76 -4.04
C ALA A 123 1.95 4.40 -3.07
N ALA A 124 1.27 3.25 -3.28
CA ALA A 124 0.25 2.74 -2.38
C ALA A 124 0.83 2.34 -1.02
N ARG A 125 2.00 1.67 -0.98
CA ARG A 125 2.73 1.35 0.26
C ARG A 125 3.21 2.60 0.99
N GLU A 126 3.68 3.62 0.27
CA GLU A 126 4.13 4.91 0.81
C GLU A 126 2.96 5.68 1.43
N HIS A 127 1.84 5.81 0.71
CA HIS A 127 0.58 6.40 1.22
C HIS A 127 0.00 5.64 2.43
N ALA A 128 0.02 4.30 2.41
CA ALA A 128 -0.44 3.49 3.54
C ALA A 128 0.44 3.67 4.80
N ARG A 129 1.74 3.94 4.65
CA ARG A 129 2.62 4.26 5.79
C ARG A 129 2.33 5.67 6.33
N ASP A 130 2.14 6.66 5.45
CA ASP A 130 1.82 8.05 5.82
C ASP A 130 0.48 8.15 6.60
N GLU A 131 -0.58 7.48 6.12
CA GLU A 131 -1.92 7.49 6.74
C GLU A 131 -2.16 6.35 7.76
N ALA A 132 -1.11 5.60 8.12
CA ALA A 132 -1.13 4.47 9.09
C ALA A 132 -2.16 3.36 8.78
N TYR A 133 -2.33 3.02 7.50
CA TYR A 133 -3.15 1.89 7.05
C TYR A 133 -2.37 0.56 7.11
N THR A 134 -3.12 -0.54 7.10
CA THR A 134 -2.60 -1.93 6.96
C THR A 134 -3.20 -2.60 5.72
N PHE A 135 -2.57 -3.63 5.18
CA PHE A 135 -3.15 -4.49 4.13
C PHE A 135 -3.43 -5.92 4.64
N LEU A 136 -4.32 -6.65 3.96
CA LEU A 136 -4.62 -8.07 4.24
C LEU A 136 -3.74 -9.07 3.46
N GLY A 137 -2.90 -8.57 2.57
CA GLY A 137 -1.98 -9.32 1.71
C GLY A 137 -1.01 -8.35 1.01
N PRO A 138 -0.16 -8.84 0.08
CA PRO A 138 0.69 -7.98 -0.74
C PRO A 138 -0.13 -6.97 -1.56
N VAL A 139 0.54 -5.94 -2.07
CA VAL A 139 -0.11 -4.88 -2.87
C VAL A 139 0.02 -5.19 -4.35
N GLU A 140 -1.02 -5.79 -4.92
CA GLU A 140 -1.10 -6.13 -6.34
C GLU A 140 -1.69 -4.96 -7.14
N VAL A 141 -0.99 -4.51 -8.19
CA VAL A 141 -1.50 -3.54 -9.18
C VAL A 141 -1.32 -4.13 -10.57
N GLU A 142 -2.42 -4.27 -11.31
CA GLU A 142 -2.45 -4.84 -12.66
C GLU A 142 -3.10 -3.86 -13.64
N LEU A 143 -2.50 -3.66 -14.81
CA LEU A 143 -3.08 -2.88 -15.91
C LEU A 143 -3.71 -3.86 -16.91
N VAL A 144 -4.99 -3.65 -17.24
CA VAL A 144 -5.76 -4.53 -18.14
C VAL A 144 -6.41 -3.73 -19.27
N VAL A 145 -6.56 -4.36 -20.43
CA VAL A 145 -7.25 -3.79 -21.59
C VAL A 145 -8.76 -4.00 -21.46
N ASP A 146 -9.54 -2.94 -21.64
CA ASP A 146 -10.99 -3.01 -21.85
C ASP A 146 -11.36 -2.29 -23.16
N ASP A 147 -11.89 -3.03 -24.13
CA ASP A 147 -12.34 -2.52 -25.42
C ASP A 147 -13.49 -1.49 -25.29
N ASN A 148 -14.16 -1.42 -24.14
CA ASN A 148 -15.22 -0.45 -23.84
C ASN A 148 -14.68 0.85 -23.21
N GLN A 149 -13.45 0.82 -22.68
CA GLN A 149 -12.82 1.97 -22.04
C GLN A 149 -12.35 2.96 -23.13
N ARG A 150 -12.68 4.25 -22.96
CA ARG A 150 -12.34 5.27 -23.96
C ARG A 150 -10.91 5.75 -23.78
N THR A 151 -10.17 5.91 -24.88
CA THR A 151 -8.82 6.45 -24.88
C THR A 151 -8.75 7.82 -24.18
N GLY A 152 -7.73 8.00 -23.33
CA GLY A 152 -7.62 9.14 -22.41
C GLY A 152 -8.46 8.99 -21.13
N THR A 153 -9.08 7.84 -20.88
CA THR A 153 -9.83 7.55 -19.65
C THR A 153 -9.50 6.15 -19.12
N PHE A 154 -9.61 5.97 -17.81
CA PHE A 154 -9.34 4.70 -17.15
C PHE A 154 -10.29 4.53 -15.96
N SER A 155 -10.45 3.29 -15.50
CA SER A 155 -11.09 2.95 -14.24
C SER A 155 -10.12 2.21 -13.33
N ILE A 156 -10.40 2.20 -12.02
CA ILE A 156 -9.68 1.39 -11.04
C ILE A 156 -10.73 0.65 -10.23
N GLU A 157 -10.70 -0.67 -10.25
CA GLU A 157 -11.37 -1.49 -9.24
C GLU A 157 -10.40 -1.77 -8.10
N SER A 158 -10.84 -1.53 -6.86
CA SER A 158 -10.09 -1.89 -5.65
C SER A 158 -10.77 -3.06 -4.93
N ARG A 159 -9.97 -4.01 -4.45
CA ARG A 159 -10.46 -5.21 -3.76
C ARG A 159 -9.56 -5.56 -2.57
N PHE A 160 -10.17 -6.15 -1.55
CA PHE A 160 -9.46 -6.79 -0.45
C PHE A 160 -9.14 -8.24 -0.84
N ARG A 161 -7.87 -8.63 -0.78
CA ARG A 161 -7.39 -10.02 -0.96
C ARG A 161 -6.57 -10.43 0.25
N GLU A 162 -7.05 -11.44 0.97
CA GLU A 162 -6.28 -12.10 2.03
C GLU A 162 -5.09 -12.86 1.42
N GLY A 163 -3.90 -12.66 1.98
CA GLY A 163 -2.68 -13.35 1.56
C GLY A 163 -1.59 -13.29 2.63
N GLN A 164 -0.68 -14.27 2.62
CA GLN A 164 0.54 -14.18 3.44
C GLN A 164 1.41 -13.03 2.90
N GLY A 165 1.80 -12.09 3.77
CA GLY A 165 2.49 -10.86 3.34
C GLY A 165 1.64 -9.59 3.36
N GLY A 166 0.64 -9.48 4.26
CA GLY A 166 -0.07 -8.22 4.54
C GLY A 166 0.82 -7.15 5.19
N ALA A 167 1.84 -7.58 5.94
CA ALA A 167 3.09 -6.86 6.01
C ALA A 167 3.85 -7.19 4.72
N GLY A 168 3.92 -6.22 3.79
CA GLY A 168 4.26 -6.44 2.38
C GLY A 168 5.39 -7.45 2.17
N ALA A 169 5.10 -8.50 1.39
CA ALA A 169 6.11 -9.47 0.99
C ALA A 169 7.23 -8.77 0.20
N GLY A 170 8.40 -9.40 0.15
CA GLY A 170 9.52 -8.92 -0.66
C GLY A 170 10.22 -10.09 -1.34
N SER A 171 11.16 -9.78 -2.23
CA SER A 171 12.11 -10.77 -2.70
C SER A 171 13.51 -10.20 -2.80
N LEU A 172 14.50 -11.05 -2.52
CA LEU A 172 15.89 -10.80 -2.89
C LEU A 172 16.15 -11.50 -4.21
N VAL A 173 16.54 -10.73 -5.23
CA VAL A 173 17.06 -11.25 -6.49
C VAL A 173 18.57 -11.47 -6.33
N LEU A 174 19.01 -12.72 -6.47
CA LEU A 174 20.41 -13.11 -6.40
C LEU A 174 21.10 -12.89 -7.76
N PRO A 175 22.46 -12.83 -7.83
CA PRO A 175 23.20 -12.75 -9.09
C PRO A 175 22.92 -13.90 -10.07
N THR A 176 22.37 -15.01 -9.57
CA THR A 176 21.92 -16.18 -10.34
C THR A 176 20.58 -15.95 -11.06
N GLY A 177 19.87 -14.85 -10.78
CA GLY A 177 18.48 -14.63 -11.17
C GLY A 177 17.45 -15.32 -10.27
N GLU A 178 17.90 -16.06 -9.26
CA GLU A 178 17.04 -16.71 -8.27
C GLU A 178 16.35 -15.67 -7.36
N ARG A 179 15.10 -15.92 -6.98
CA ARG A 179 14.29 -15.06 -6.12
C ARG A 179 14.02 -15.72 -4.78
N PHE A 180 14.64 -15.23 -3.72
CA PHE A 180 14.31 -15.63 -2.35
C PHE A 180 13.17 -14.75 -1.82
N VAL A 181 12.03 -15.35 -1.45
CA VAL A 181 10.84 -14.60 -0.97
C VAL A 181 10.95 -14.30 0.53
N LEU A 182 10.98 -13.00 0.85
CA LEU A 182 10.96 -12.46 2.21
C LEU A 182 9.53 -12.47 2.77
N ARG A 183 9.39 -12.81 4.05
CA ARG A 183 8.11 -13.08 4.74
C ARG A 183 8.09 -12.40 6.12
N GLU A 184 7.05 -12.65 6.90
CA GLU A 184 6.91 -12.22 8.32
C GLU A 184 7.91 -12.92 9.29
N GLN A 185 9.04 -13.42 8.78
CA GLN A 185 10.12 -14.05 9.53
C GLN A 185 11.41 -13.28 9.30
N MET A 186 12.28 -13.23 10.31
CA MET A 186 13.66 -12.76 10.13
C MET A 186 14.41 -13.73 9.22
N VAL A 187 15.04 -13.21 8.17
CA VAL A 187 15.80 -13.98 7.18
C VAL A 187 17.29 -13.76 7.37
N SER A 188 18.04 -14.85 7.51
CA SER A 188 19.48 -14.86 7.77
C SER A 188 20.33 -14.88 6.49
N ILE A 189 21.34 -14.00 6.42
CA ILE A 189 22.26 -13.85 5.28
C ILE A 189 23.71 -14.07 5.73
N GLY A 190 24.43 -14.94 5.04
CA GLY A 190 25.84 -15.24 5.36
C GLY A 190 26.43 -16.37 4.54
N ARG A 191 27.69 -16.72 4.81
CA ARG A 191 28.39 -17.80 4.09
C ARG A 191 28.22 -19.20 4.72
N LEU A 192 27.66 -19.31 5.93
CA LEU A 192 27.34 -20.64 6.47
C LEU A 192 26.11 -21.22 5.77
N PRO A 193 26.06 -22.54 5.51
CA PRO A 193 24.88 -23.23 4.98
C PRO A 193 23.70 -23.27 5.99
N GLU A 194 23.91 -22.74 7.19
CA GLU A 194 22.89 -22.46 8.22
C GLU A 194 22.10 -21.17 7.93
N CYS A 195 22.57 -20.32 7.01
CA CYS A 195 21.89 -19.08 6.61
C CYS A 195 20.91 -19.36 5.47
N GLU A 196 19.67 -18.89 5.58
CA GLU A 196 18.63 -19.06 4.57
C GLU A 196 19.04 -18.51 3.21
N VAL A 197 19.72 -17.36 3.19
CA VAL A 197 20.42 -16.83 2.02
C VAL A 197 21.92 -17.10 2.17
N THR A 198 22.33 -18.30 1.74
CA THR A 198 23.74 -18.71 1.73
C THR A 198 24.49 -18.05 0.56
N LEU A 199 25.46 -17.20 0.87
CA LEU A 199 26.28 -16.46 -0.11
C LEU A 199 27.72 -17.00 -0.14
N VAL A 200 28.10 -17.60 -1.27
CA VAL A 200 29.39 -18.31 -1.44
C VAL A 200 30.51 -17.37 -1.93
N ASP A 201 30.90 -16.40 -1.08
CA ASP A 201 32.04 -15.50 -1.34
C ASP A 201 32.93 -15.35 -0.09
N PRO A 202 34.27 -15.43 -0.20
CA PRO A 202 35.17 -15.41 0.96
C PRO A 202 35.12 -14.12 1.79
N ASN A 203 34.72 -13.00 1.19
CA ASN A 203 34.55 -11.69 1.84
C ASN A 203 33.21 -11.58 2.58
N VAL A 204 32.30 -12.54 2.40
CA VAL A 204 31.07 -12.66 3.20
C VAL A 204 31.38 -13.38 4.52
N SER A 205 31.04 -12.73 5.63
CA SER A 205 31.12 -13.28 6.99
C SER A 205 30.17 -14.47 7.20
N ARG A 206 30.49 -15.33 8.18
CA ARG A 206 29.79 -16.61 8.43
C ARG A 206 28.28 -16.45 8.63
N ARG A 207 27.90 -15.58 9.56
CA ARG A 207 26.66 -14.78 9.53
C ARG A 207 27.11 -13.36 9.21
N HIS A 208 26.40 -12.66 8.34
CA HIS A 208 26.80 -11.35 7.83
C HIS A 208 25.76 -10.29 8.19
N ALA A 209 24.51 -10.55 7.83
CA ALA A 209 23.39 -9.66 8.04
C ALA A 209 22.11 -10.48 8.27
N GLU A 210 21.09 -9.83 8.82
CA GLU A 210 19.72 -10.32 8.92
C GLU A 210 18.77 -9.29 8.29
N ILE A 211 17.73 -9.77 7.62
CA ILE A 211 16.62 -8.94 7.17
C ILE A 211 15.43 -9.23 8.08
N HIS A 212 14.96 -8.20 8.78
CA HIS A 212 13.81 -8.30 9.67
C HIS A 212 12.58 -7.64 9.02
N PRO A 213 11.38 -8.24 9.08
CA PRO A 213 10.15 -7.54 8.77
C PRO A 213 9.92 -6.43 9.80
N ARG A 214 9.58 -5.22 9.35
CA ARG A 214 9.31 -4.06 10.22
C ARG A 214 8.12 -3.26 9.68
N GLY A 215 6.97 -3.38 10.36
CA GLY A 215 5.74 -2.71 9.94
C GLY A 215 5.27 -3.20 8.57
N MET A 216 5.39 -2.35 7.56
CA MET A 216 4.93 -2.59 6.18
C MET A 216 6.11 -2.67 5.19
N GLY A 217 7.23 -3.23 5.63
CA GLY A 217 8.47 -3.32 4.86
C GLY A 217 9.54 -4.12 5.60
N PHE A 218 10.80 -3.98 5.18
CA PHE A 218 11.93 -4.73 5.72
C PHE A 218 13.08 -3.81 6.14
N VAL A 219 13.84 -4.24 7.13
CA VAL A 219 15.07 -3.59 7.58
C VAL A 219 16.24 -4.58 7.49
N LEU A 220 17.30 -4.20 6.79
CA LEU A 220 18.58 -4.89 6.78
C LEU A 220 19.38 -4.47 8.01
N VAL A 221 19.94 -5.44 8.73
CA VAL A 221 20.79 -5.26 9.92
C VAL A 221 22.12 -6.00 9.72
N ASP A 222 23.24 -5.28 9.79
CA ASP A 222 24.57 -5.88 9.76
C ASP A 222 24.98 -6.39 11.15
N LEU A 223 25.43 -7.64 11.23
CA LEU A 223 25.70 -8.34 12.49
C LEU A 223 27.12 -8.12 13.02
N GLY A 224 27.79 -7.03 12.62
CA GLY A 224 29.22 -6.82 12.87
C GLY A 224 30.08 -7.61 11.89
N SER A 225 29.72 -7.55 10.61
CA SER A 225 30.43 -8.25 9.54
C SER A 225 31.84 -7.68 9.33
N THR A 226 32.70 -8.46 8.68
CA THR A 226 34.13 -8.13 8.54
C THR A 226 34.39 -7.03 7.50
N ASN A 227 33.50 -6.87 6.52
CA ASN A 227 33.63 -5.92 5.42
C ASN A 227 32.48 -4.89 5.36
N GLY A 228 31.47 -5.03 6.21
CA GLY A 228 30.26 -4.21 6.21
C GLY A 228 29.25 -4.62 5.13
N SER A 229 27.97 -4.45 5.46
CA SER A 229 26.86 -4.45 4.51
C SER A 229 26.71 -3.06 3.87
N THR A 230 26.30 -3.00 2.60
CA THR A 230 25.97 -1.73 1.92
C THR A 230 24.56 -1.74 1.34
N VAL A 231 23.96 -0.55 1.19
CA VAL A 231 22.73 -0.34 0.43
C VAL A 231 22.99 0.79 -0.58
N ASN A 232 22.80 0.52 -1.87
CA ASN A 232 23.14 1.41 -2.99
C ASN A 232 24.58 1.95 -2.90
N GLY A 233 25.52 1.07 -2.54
CA GLY A 233 26.94 1.39 -2.33
C GLY A 233 27.29 2.12 -1.03
N VAL A 234 26.30 2.58 -0.24
CA VAL A 234 26.53 3.26 1.05
C VAL A 234 26.62 2.23 2.19
N PRO A 235 27.69 2.21 3.01
CA PRO A 235 27.78 1.32 4.18
C PRO A 235 26.69 1.59 5.22
N VAL A 236 26.11 0.53 5.79
CA VAL A 236 25.02 0.61 6.78
C VAL A 236 25.20 -0.41 7.92
N HIS A 237 24.73 -0.05 9.11
CA HIS A 237 24.52 -0.99 10.22
C HIS A 237 23.05 -1.43 10.33
N GLU A 238 22.12 -0.51 10.10
CA GLU A 238 20.68 -0.75 10.07
C GLU A 238 20.06 0.14 8.97
N ARG A 239 19.23 -0.42 8.09
CA ARG A 239 18.62 0.31 6.96
C ARG A 239 17.29 -0.27 6.52
N GLU A 240 16.24 0.56 6.52
CA GLU A 240 14.96 0.22 5.88
C GLU A 240 15.12 0.15 4.35
N LEU A 241 14.57 -0.92 3.76
CA LEU A 241 14.72 -1.27 2.34
C LEU A 241 13.56 -0.73 1.49
N ARG A 242 13.87 -0.35 0.26
CA ARG A 242 12.97 0.21 -0.76
C ARG A 242 13.08 -0.58 -2.07
N ASP A 243 12.05 -0.57 -2.91
CA ASP A 243 12.11 -1.30 -4.19
C ASP A 243 13.32 -0.87 -5.02
N GLY A 244 14.04 -1.85 -5.58
CA GLY A 244 15.25 -1.63 -6.37
C GLY A 244 16.53 -1.42 -5.57
N ASP A 245 16.51 -1.37 -4.23
CA ASP A 245 17.72 -1.22 -3.41
C ASP A 245 18.75 -2.34 -3.70
N GLU A 246 19.98 -1.95 -4.08
CA GLU A 246 21.11 -2.86 -4.24
C GLU A 246 21.75 -3.13 -2.87
N LEU A 247 21.64 -4.36 -2.38
CA LEU A 247 22.24 -4.81 -1.12
C LEU A 247 23.62 -5.44 -1.39
N GLY A 248 24.67 -4.86 -0.84
CA GLY A 248 26.04 -5.34 -1.02
C GLY A 248 26.58 -6.12 0.18
N PHE A 249 27.08 -7.33 -0.08
CA PHE A 249 27.71 -8.20 0.91
C PHE A 249 29.05 -8.71 0.35
N GLY A 250 30.15 -8.05 0.72
CA GLY A 250 31.45 -8.31 0.10
C GLY A 250 31.44 -8.03 -1.42
N SER A 251 31.79 -9.03 -2.23
CA SER A 251 31.73 -8.92 -3.69
C SER A 251 30.31 -9.06 -4.28
N ILE A 252 29.40 -9.69 -3.55
CA ILE A 252 28.05 -10.02 -4.03
C ILE A 252 27.12 -8.81 -3.93
N ARG A 253 26.18 -8.73 -4.87
CA ARG A 253 25.02 -7.84 -4.86
C ARG A 253 23.72 -8.63 -4.93
N LEU A 254 22.74 -8.25 -4.12
CA LEU A 254 21.36 -8.68 -4.24
C LEU A 254 20.52 -7.45 -4.60
N THR A 255 19.43 -7.60 -5.35
CA THR A 255 18.43 -6.54 -5.50
C THR A 255 17.23 -6.85 -4.64
N PHE A 256 16.85 -5.96 -3.74
CA PHE A 256 15.56 -6.06 -3.05
C PHE A 256 14.43 -5.61 -3.99
N GLN A 257 13.34 -6.37 -4.02
CA GLN A 257 12.11 -6.00 -4.72
C GLN A 257 10.90 -6.14 -3.79
N ALA A 258 10.07 -5.11 -3.69
CA ALA A 258 8.85 -5.11 -2.91
C ALA A 258 7.69 -5.77 -3.68
N SER A 259 6.92 -6.65 -3.02
CA SER A 259 5.83 -7.45 -3.62
C SER A 259 4.46 -6.86 -3.34
#